data_AF-A0A2T5JWP2-F1
#
_entry.id   AF-A0A2T5JWP2-F1
#
_cell.length_a   1.000
_cell.length_b   1.000
_cell.length_c   1.000
_cell.angle_alpha   90.00
_cell.angle_beta   90.00
_cell.angle_gamma   90.00
#
_symmetry.space_group_name_H-M   'P 1'
#
loop_
_entity.id
_entity.type
_entity.pdbx_description
1 polymer ?
#
loop_
_entity_poly.entity_id
_entity_poly.type
_entity_poly.pdbx_seq_one_letter_code
_entity_poly.pdbx_strand_id
1 'polypeptide(L)'
;MIADILSRLRGQREGAVGALDALETMRAQIDDAKAEIRRIASAPQPLEDAMAAFDRWADQQVVAAIDGLPTGRLLDPIEARRGLTREAVQVGGLTLLPPEIDNVRGVLLASPTVRAEIRAVVEGQLRDRLNGLEPMDPETRRKKLGRAQADLLALEMAEESAIRMMERAGLPVMRRPDADARALLAADASLPAA
;
A
#
# COMPACT_ATOMS: atom_id res chain seq x y z
N MET A 1 15.26 33.02 -51.11
CA MET A 1 14.80 33.49 -49.79
C MET A 1 13.60 32.69 -49.28
N ILE A 2 12.49 32.60 -50.03
CA ILE A 2 11.29 31.82 -49.62
C ILE A 2 11.58 30.31 -49.46
N ALA A 3 12.33 29.70 -50.38
CA ALA A 3 12.67 28.27 -50.30
C ALA A 3 13.52 27.90 -49.07
N ASP A 4 14.41 28.80 -48.63
CA ASP A 4 15.27 28.58 -47.46
C ASP A 4 14.47 28.70 -46.15
N ILE A 5 13.49 29.61 -46.11
CA ILE A 5 12.53 29.74 -44.99
C ILE A 5 11.67 28.47 -44.88
N LEU A 6 11.15 27.95 -45.99
CA LEU A 6 10.34 26.73 -46.00
C LEU A 6 11.12 25.49 -45.57
N SER A 7 12.40 25.38 -45.97
CA SER A 7 13.29 24.29 -45.54
C SER A 7 13.54 24.32 -44.03
N ARG A 8 13.83 25.50 -43.47
CA ARG A 8 14.01 25.69 -42.02
C ARG A 8 12.74 25.38 -41.22
N LEU A 9 11.57 25.80 -41.71
CA LEU A 9 10.29 25.49 -41.10
C LEU A 9 10.00 23.99 -41.09
N ARG A 10 10.37 23.28 -42.16
CA ARG A 10 10.23 21.81 -42.22
C ARG A 10 11.13 21.11 -41.21
N GLY A 11 12.40 21.50 -41.13
CA GLY A 11 13.34 20.95 -40.14
C GLY A 11 12.90 21.24 -38.70
N GLN A 12 12.37 22.44 -38.42
CA GLN A 12 11.80 22.78 -37.12
C GLN A 12 10.58 21.92 -36.78
N ARG A 13 9.70 21.66 -37.76
CA ARG A 13 8.54 20.78 -37.56
C ARG A 13 8.95 19.34 -37.28
N GLU A 14 9.89 18.80 -38.05
CA GLU A 14 10.40 17.44 -37.86
C GLU A 14 11.07 17.28 -36.47
N GLY A 15 11.87 18.27 -36.04
CA GLY A 15 12.45 18.29 -34.70
C GLY A 15 11.41 18.39 -33.57
N ALA A 16 10.38 19.22 -33.75
CA ALA A 16 9.30 19.36 -32.78
C ALA A 16 8.48 18.06 -32.62
N VAL A 17 8.19 17.37 -33.72
CA VAL A 17 7.51 16.06 -33.68
C VAL A 17 8.37 15.03 -32.95
N GLY A 18 9.66 14.94 -33.28
CA GLY A 18 10.57 14.01 -32.59
C GLY A 18 10.70 14.28 -31.09
N ALA A 19 10.67 15.55 -30.67
CA ALA A 19 10.70 15.92 -29.25
C ALA A 19 9.40 15.52 -28.52
N LEU A 20 8.24 15.66 -29.17
CA LEU A 20 6.96 15.21 -28.63
C LEU A 20 6.88 13.68 -28.52
N ASP A 21 7.32 12.95 -29.55
CA ASP A 21 7.38 11.47 -29.53
C ASP A 21 8.28 10.96 -28.38
N ALA A 22 9.42 11.63 -28.16
CA ALA A 22 10.32 11.32 -27.05
C ALA A 22 9.65 11.58 -25.69
N LEU A 23 8.91 12.68 -25.54
CA LEU A 23 8.15 12.99 -24.32
C LEU A 23 7.05 11.95 -24.07
N GLU A 24 6.30 11.54 -25.10
CA GLU A 24 5.29 10.49 -24.98
C GLU A 24 5.90 9.16 -24.55
N THR A 25 7.07 8.82 -25.08
CA THR A 25 7.82 7.64 -24.66
C THR A 25 8.22 7.72 -23.18
N MET A 26 8.70 8.88 -22.70
CA MET A 26 9.02 9.07 -21.28
C MET A 26 7.78 8.93 -20.40
N ARG A 27 6.63 9.46 -20.83
CA ARG A 27 5.37 9.34 -20.09
C ARG A 27 4.90 7.91 -19.96
N ALA A 28 5.01 7.12 -21.04
CA ALA A 28 4.72 5.68 -20.99
C ALA A 28 5.64 4.96 -19.99
N GLN A 29 6.94 5.27 -19.98
CA GLN A 29 7.88 4.71 -19.00
C GLN A 29 7.52 5.08 -17.55
N ILE A 30 7.02 6.28 -17.32
CA ILE A 30 6.57 6.71 -16.00
C ILE A 30 5.31 5.94 -15.58
N ASP A 31 4.37 5.73 -16.49
CA ASP A 31 3.16 4.97 -16.20
C ASP A 31 3.49 3.49 -15.88
N ASP A 32 4.45 2.91 -16.61
CA ASP A 32 4.99 1.58 -16.33
C ASP A 32 5.67 1.53 -14.96
N ALA A 33 6.49 2.53 -14.61
CA ALA A 33 7.13 2.62 -13.29
C ALA A 33 6.09 2.74 -12.16
N LYS A 34 5.03 3.53 -12.35
CA LYS A 34 3.90 3.63 -11.41
C LYS A 34 3.15 2.30 -11.28
N ALA A 35 2.96 1.57 -12.37
CA ALA A 35 2.35 0.23 -12.35
C ALA A 35 3.22 -0.78 -11.59
N GLU A 36 4.54 -0.73 -11.78
CA GLU A 36 5.49 -1.57 -11.08
C GLU A 36 5.50 -1.30 -9.57
N ILE A 37 5.49 -0.03 -9.15
CA ILE A 37 5.35 0.35 -7.73
C ILE A 37 4.08 -0.23 -7.14
N ARG A 38 2.94 -0.11 -7.84
CA ARG A 38 1.67 -0.69 -7.38
C ARG A 38 1.77 -2.21 -7.24
N ARG A 39 2.38 -2.90 -8.22
CA ARG A 39 2.59 -4.35 -8.20
C ARG A 39 3.43 -4.80 -7.00
N ILE A 40 4.53 -4.10 -6.70
CA ILE A 40 5.39 -4.39 -5.55
C ILE A 40 4.63 -4.12 -4.24
N ALA A 41 3.88 -3.01 -4.15
CA ALA A 41 3.14 -2.64 -2.96
C ALA A 41 2.01 -3.63 -2.63
N SER A 42 1.33 -4.16 -3.66
CA SER A 42 0.25 -5.14 -3.50
C SER A 42 0.72 -6.60 -3.43
N ALA A 43 2.02 -6.86 -3.58
CA ALA A 43 2.55 -8.21 -3.54
C ALA A 43 2.24 -8.86 -2.17
N PRO A 44 1.66 -10.07 -2.16
CA PRO A 44 1.26 -10.72 -0.91
C PRO A 44 2.48 -10.99 -0.04
N GLN A 45 2.27 -11.04 1.27
CA GLN A 45 3.33 -11.43 2.21
C GLN A 45 3.52 -12.96 2.21
N PRO A 46 4.69 -13.45 2.65
CA PRO A 46 4.92 -14.88 2.83
C PRO A 46 3.86 -15.54 3.72
N LEU A 47 3.55 -16.81 3.43
CA LEU A 47 2.57 -17.58 4.21
C LEU A 47 2.94 -17.62 5.69
N GLU A 48 4.23 -17.80 5.99
CA GLU A 48 4.74 -17.82 7.37
C GLU A 48 4.42 -16.53 8.12
N ASP A 49 4.70 -15.37 7.52
CA ASP A 49 4.40 -14.06 8.10
C ASP A 49 2.89 -13.86 8.29
N ALA A 50 2.08 -14.32 7.33
CA ALA A 50 0.63 -14.26 7.43
C ALA A 50 0.09 -15.15 8.57
N MET A 51 0.62 -16.37 8.72
CA MET A 51 0.25 -17.27 9.81
C MET A 51 0.72 -16.73 11.17
N ALA A 52 1.90 -16.12 11.23
CA ALA A 52 2.37 -15.44 12.44
C ALA A 52 1.49 -14.24 12.81
N ALA A 53 0.98 -13.50 11.81
CA ALA A 53 0.01 -12.43 12.04
C ALA A 53 -1.33 -12.96 12.55
N PHE A 54 -1.82 -14.07 11.99
CA PHE A 54 -3.00 -14.77 12.48
C PHE A 54 -2.82 -15.22 13.95
N ASP A 55 -1.66 -15.80 14.30
CA ASP A 55 -1.40 -16.24 15.67
C ASP A 55 -1.43 -15.09 16.66
N ARG A 56 -0.76 -13.97 16.34
CA ARG A 56 -0.79 -12.77 17.18
C ARG A 56 -2.20 -12.22 17.36
N TRP A 57 -2.99 -12.21 16.28
CA TRP A 57 -4.39 -11.80 16.36
C TRP A 57 -5.18 -12.76 17.26
N ALA A 58 -5.03 -14.08 17.10
CA ALA A 58 -5.71 -15.07 17.92
C ALA A 58 -5.35 -14.92 19.40
N ASP A 59 -4.07 -14.69 19.73
CA ASP A 59 -3.62 -14.44 21.10
C ASP A 59 -4.28 -13.19 21.69
N GLN A 60 -4.38 -12.10 20.92
CA GLN A 60 -5.07 -10.89 21.36
C GLN A 60 -6.56 -11.13 21.62
N GLN A 61 -7.21 -11.96 20.80
CA GLN A 61 -8.61 -12.34 21.04
C GLN A 61 -8.78 -13.13 22.34
N VAL A 62 -7.87 -14.07 22.62
CA VAL A 62 -7.87 -14.85 23.86
C VAL A 62 -7.70 -13.94 25.07
N VAL A 63 -6.69 -13.06 25.05
CA VAL A 63 -6.42 -12.12 26.14
C VAL A 63 -7.62 -11.22 26.39
N ALA A 64 -8.16 -10.57 25.35
CA ALA A 64 -9.30 -9.68 25.48
C ALA A 64 -10.55 -10.39 26.02
N ALA A 65 -10.78 -11.64 25.62
CA ALA A 65 -11.90 -12.42 26.12
C ALA A 65 -11.73 -12.81 27.58
N ILE A 66 -10.54 -13.27 27.99
CA ILE A 66 -10.24 -13.66 29.37
C ILE A 66 -10.27 -12.44 30.30
N ASP A 67 -9.65 -11.33 29.91
CA ASP A 67 -9.67 -10.07 30.68
C ASP A 67 -11.09 -9.50 30.78
N GLY A 68 -11.92 -9.78 29.78
CA GLY A 68 -13.34 -9.43 29.80
C GLY A 68 -14.17 -10.24 30.80
N LEU A 69 -13.73 -11.45 31.18
CA LEU A 69 -14.44 -12.25 32.18
C LEU A 69 -14.27 -11.61 33.56
N PRO A 70 -15.33 -11.51 34.39
CA PRO A 70 -15.24 -10.94 35.72
C PRO A 70 -14.61 -11.94 36.71
N THR A 71 -13.44 -12.48 36.38
CA THR A 71 -12.72 -13.53 37.13
C THR A 71 -12.37 -13.08 38.55
N GLY A 72 -12.10 -11.78 38.75
CA GLY A 72 -11.88 -11.21 40.08
C GLY A 72 -13.07 -11.39 41.04
N ARG A 73 -14.30 -11.50 40.54
CA ARG A 73 -15.48 -11.78 41.39
C ARG A 73 -15.45 -13.15 42.01
N LEU A 74 -14.76 -14.12 41.40
CA LEU A 74 -14.65 -15.47 41.95
C LEU A 74 -13.81 -15.50 43.24
N LEU A 75 -13.00 -14.47 43.48
CA LEU A 75 -12.20 -14.32 44.70
C LEU A 75 -12.95 -13.59 45.82
N ASP A 76 -14.10 -12.97 45.52
CA ASP A 76 -14.94 -12.28 46.50
C ASP A 76 -16.06 -13.24 46.97
N PRO A 77 -16.12 -13.62 48.27
CA PRO A 77 -17.11 -14.56 48.79
C PRO A 77 -18.59 -14.15 48.60
N ILE A 78 -18.86 -12.85 48.49
CA ILE A 78 -20.20 -12.29 48.31
C ILE A 78 -20.56 -12.31 46.82
N GLU A 79 -19.65 -11.85 45.97
CA GLU A 79 -19.87 -11.74 44.51
C GLU A 79 -19.71 -13.06 43.76
N ALA A 80 -18.96 -14.04 44.31
CA ALA A 80 -18.72 -15.34 43.68
C ALA A 80 -20.01 -16.11 43.34
N ARG A 81 -21.10 -15.87 44.10
CA ARG A 81 -22.42 -16.47 43.83
C ARG A 81 -23.03 -16.04 42.50
N ARG A 82 -22.62 -14.89 41.96
CA ARG A 82 -23.04 -14.39 40.65
C ARG A 82 -22.26 -15.01 39.48
N GLY A 83 -21.21 -15.78 39.77
CA GLY A 83 -20.40 -16.45 38.76
C GLY A 83 -19.73 -15.49 37.77
N LEU A 84 -19.55 -15.94 36.53
CA LEU A 84 -18.92 -15.18 35.45
C LEU A 84 -19.91 -14.32 34.62
N THR A 85 -21.14 -14.14 35.11
CA THR A 85 -22.17 -13.38 34.40
C THR A 85 -21.76 -11.92 34.26
N ARG A 86 -21.66 -11.43 33.02
CA ARG A 86 -21.37 -10.01 32.75
C ARG A 86 -22.65 -9.20 32.88
N GLU A 87 -22.52 -8.01 33.46
CA GLU A 87 -23.63 -7.06 33.56
C GLU A 87 -23.67 -6.18 32.33
N ALA A 88 -24.88 -5.86 31.86
CA ALA A 88 -25.05 -4.94 30.75
C ALA A 88 -24.67 -3.52 31.19
N VAL A 89 -23.93 -2.81 30.33
CA VAL A 89 -23.46 -1.45 30.60
C VAL A 89 -24.44 -0.46 29.98
N GLN A 90 -24.92 0.50 30.77
CA GLN A 90 -25.75 1.59 30.27
C GLN A 90 -24.86 2.72 29.73
N VAL A 91 -24.95 3.02 28.43
CA VAL A 91 -24.26 4.16 27.80
C VAL A 91 -25.28 5.03 27.09
N GLY A 92 -25.43 6.28 27.53
CA GLY A 92 -26.37 7.24 26.91
C GLY A 92 -27.85 6.83 27.01
N GLY A 93 -28.24 6.08 28.04
CA GLY A 93 -29.62 5.56 28.21
C GLY A 93 -29.92 4.29 27.41
N LEU A 94 -28.93 3.74 26.69
CA LEU A 94 -29.03 2.46 26.00
C LEU A 94 -28.34 1.37 26.84
N THR A 95 -29.03 0.25 27.05
CA THR A 95 -28.44 -0.97 27.60
C THR A 95 -27.58 -1.62 26.51
N LEU A 96 -26.26 -1.51 26.62
CA LEU A 96 -25.32 -2.22 25.77
C LEU A 96 -24.89 -3.51 26.48
N LEU A 97 -25.25 -4.66 25.90
CA LEU A 97 -24.48 -5.86 26.13
C LEU A 97 -23.17 -5.71 25.35
N PRO A 98 -21.99 -5.82 25.99
CA PRO A 98 -20.73 -5.96 25.25
C PRO A 98 -20.90 -7.11 24.25
N PRO A 99 -20.38 -7.02 23.01
CA PRO A 99 -20.60 -8.05 22.01
C PRO A 99 -20.11 -9.41 22.53
N GLU A 100 -21.04 -10.25 22.95
CA GLU A 100 -20.72 -11.56 23.54
C GLU A 100 -19.99 -12.46 22.53
N ILE A 101 -20.24 -12.23 21.24
CA ILE A 101 -19.64 -12.96 20.12
C ILE A 101 -18.10 -12.85 20.15
N ASP A 102 -17.54 -11.68 20.46
CA ASP A 102 -16.09 -11.51 20.49
C ASP A 102 -15.45 -12.26 21.67
N ASN A 103 -16.14 -12.27 22.83
CA ASN A 103 -15.69 -13.02 24.00
C ASN A 103 -15.79 -14.53 23.77
N VAL A 104 -16.92 -15.00 23.22
CA VAL A 104 -17.11 -16.42 22.86
C VAL A 104 -16.05 -16.85 21.87
N ARG A 105 -15.75 -16.03 20.84
CA ARG A 105 -14.66 -16.31 19.90
C ARG A 105 -13.31 -16.43 20.61
N GLY A 106 -12.95 -15.49 21.48
CA GLY A 106 -11.68 -15.56 22.21
C GLY A 106 -11.60 -16.76 23.15
N VAL A 107 -12.68 -17.11 23.84
CA VAL A 107 -12.74 -18.32 24.70
C VAL A 107 -12.60 -19.60 23.86
N LEU A 108 -13.26 -19.68 22.70
CA LEU A 108 -13.09 -20.81 21.79
C LEU A 108 -11.65 -20.92 21.28
N LEU A 109 -11.02 -19.80 20.94
CA LEU A 109 -9.61 -19.75 20.51
C LEU A 109 -8.62 -20.08 21.63
N ALA A 110 -9.03 -20.02 22.89
CA ALA A 110 -8.21 -20.45 24.03
C ALA A 110 -8.04 -21.98 24.07
N SER A 111 -8.94 -22.74 23.44
CA SER A 111 -8.81 -24.19 23.29
C SER A 111 -7.73 -24.54 22.26
N PRO A 112 -6.68 -25.29 22.62
CA PRO A 112 -5.62 -25.68 21.67
C PRO A 112 -6.15 -26.45 20.46
N THR A 113 -7.15 -27.31 20.66
CA THR A 113 -7.76 -28.10 19.58
C THR A 113 -8.49 -27.22 18.58
N VAL A 114 -9.38 -26.35 19.07
CA VAL A 114 -10.16 -25.44 18.21
C VAL A 114 -9.22 -24.49 17.48
N ARG A 115 -8.19 -23.96 18.16
CA ARG A 115 -7.18 -23.10 17.55
C ARG A 115 -6.43 -23.82 16.43
N ALA A 116 -6.02 -25.06 16.62
CA ALA A 116 -5.30 -25.84 15.61
C ALA A 116 -6.17 -26.11 14.37
N GLU A 117 -7.45 -26.43 14.55
CA GLU A 117 -8.40 -26.65 13.44
C GLU A 117 -8.63 -25.37 12.63
N ILE A 118 -8.92 -24.24 13.31
CA ILE A 118 -9.09 -22.95 12.63
C ILE A 118 -7.81 -22.55 11.91
N ARG A 119 -6.65 -22.72 12.56
CA ARG A 119 -5.34 -22.44 11.96
C ARG A 119 -5.15 -23.23 10.66
N ALA A 120 -5.45 -24.52 10.66
CA ALA A 120 -5.31 -25.37 9.47
C ALA A 120 -6.23 -24.92 8.32
N VAL A 121 -7.47 -24.54 8.63
CA VAL A 121 -8.42 -24.00 7.63
C VAL A 121 -7.91 -22.68 7.04
N VAL A 122 -7.45 -21.75 7.89
CA VAL A 122 -6.91 -20.46 7.45
C VAL A 122 -5.65 -20.66 6.60
N GLU A 123 -4.74 -21.53 7.02
CA GLU A 123 -3.53 -21.85 6.28
C GLU A 123 -3.84 -22.43 4.89
N GLY A 124 -4.80 -23.35 4.79
CA GLY A 124 -5.28 -23.88 3.52
C GLY A 124 -5.83 -22.77 2.61
N GLN A 125 -6.71 -21.92 3.13
CA GLN A 125 -7.27 -20.81 2.36
C GLN A 125 -6.23 -19.77 1.93
N LEU A 126 -5.21 -19.52 2.76
CA LEU A 126 -4.12 -18.60 2.42
C LEU A 126 -3.22 -19.20 1.34
N ARG A 127 -2.93 -20.50 1.40
CA ARG A 127 -2.21 -21.21 0.32
C ARG A 127 -2.94 -21.10 -1.00
N ASP A 128 -4.25 -21.34 -0.99
CA ASP A 128 -5.06 -21.24 -2.21
C ASP A 128 -5.03 -19.83 -2.80
N ARG A 129 -5.09 -18.80 -1.95
CA ARG A 129 -4.98 -17.39 -2.37
C ARG A 129 -3.59 -16.98 -2.84
N LEU A 130 -2.54 -17.65 -2.36
CA LEU A 130 -1.17 -17.41 -2.79
C LEU A 130 -0.85 -18.12 -4.12
N ASN A 131 -1.71 -19.03 -4.59
CA ASN A 131 -1.45 -19.78 -5.81
C ASN A 131 -1.34 -18.83 -7.03
N GLY A 132 -0.22 -18.92 -7.74
CA GLY A 132 0.09 -18.06 -8.89
C GLY A 132 0.56 -16.64 -8.53
N LEU A 133 0.69 -16.30 -7.24
CA LEU A 133 1.24 -15.03 -6.78
C LEU A 133 2.65 -15.23 -6.21
N GLU A 134 3.55 -14.31 -6.52
CA GLU A 134 4.89 -14.29 -5.92
C GLU A 134 4.83 -13.56 -4.56
N PRO A 135 5.04 -14.26 -3.44
CA PRO A 135 5.09 -13.60 -2.14
C PRO A 135 6.36 -12.76 -2.00
N MET A 136 6.26 -11.67 -1.25
CA MET A 136 7.36 -10.74 -1.02
C MET A 136 7.48 -10.41 0.46
N ASP A 137 8.66 -10.68 1.01
CA ASP A 137 8.96 -10.35 2.40
C ASP A 137 9.00 -8.82 2.61
N PRO A 138 8.74 -8.33 3.84
CA PRO A 138 8.67 -6.90 4.11
C PRO A 138 9.95 -6.13 3.81
N GLU A 139 11.13 -6.73 4.01
CA GLU A 139 12.40 -6.04 3.82
C GLU A 139 12.71 -5.89 2.33
N THR A 140 12.52 -6.95 1.55
CA THR A 140 12.62 -6.95 0.09
C THR A 140 11.59 -6.01 -0.52
N ARG A 141 10.34 -6.00 -0.02
CA ARG A 141 9.32 -5.05 -0.46
C ARG A 141 9.79 -3.62 -0.28
N ARG A 142 10.28 -3.27 0.92
CA ARG A 142 10.80 -1.93 1.22
C ARG A 142 11.97 -1.55 0.31
N LYS A 143 12.93 -2.46 0.08
CA LYS A 143 14.08 -2.23 -0.81
C LYS A 143 13.64 -2.01 -2.26
N LYS A 144 12.79 -2.90 -2.79
CA LYS A 144 12.27 -2.81 -4.18
C LYS A 144 11.43 -1.55 -4.38
N LEU A 145 10.56 -1.21 -3.42
CA LEU A 145 9.78 0.03 -3.46
C LEU A 145 10.68 1.27 -3.45
N GLY A 146 11.66 1.33 -2.55
CA GLY A 146 12.57 2.46 -2.48
C GLY A 146 13.34 2.67 -3.79
N ARG A 147 13.80 1.59 -4.41
CA ARG A 147 14.44 1.65 -5.73
C ARG A 147 13.48 2.12 -6.82
N ALA A 148 12.31 1.49 -6.93
CA ALA A 148 11.32 1.83 -7.95
C ALA A 148 10.82 3.29 -7.82
N GLN A 149 10.68 3.80 -6.60
CA GLN A 149 10.33 5.21 -6.34
C GLN A 149 11.45 6.18 -6.71
N ALA A 150 12.71 5.80 -6.51
CA ALA A 150 13.86 6.59 -6.96
C ALA A 150 13.95 6.62 -8.50
N ASP A 151 13.73 5.47 -9.14
CA ASP A 151 13.72 5.35 -10.60
C ASP A 151 12.56 6.17 -11.21
N LEU A 152 11.37 6.11 -10.62
CA LEU A 152 10.23 6.95 -10.99
C LEU A 152 10.57 8.45 -10.90
N LEU A 153 11.14 8.90 -9.78
CA LEU A 153 11.52 10.29 -9.60
C LEU A 153 12.55 10.73 -10.65
N ALA A 154 13.54 9.89 -10.96
CA ALA A 154 14.53 10.18 -11.98
C ALA A 154 13.89 10.36 -13.38
N LEU A 155 12.92 9.51 -13.73
CA LEU A 155 12.14 9.65 -14.97
C LEU A 155 11.32 10.95 -14.98
N GLU A 156 10.69 11.33 -13.87
CA GLU A 156 9.92 12.57 -13.76
C GLU A 156 10.80 13.82 -13.85
N MET A 157 12.02 13.77 -13.29
CA MET A 157 13.01 14.84 -13.46
C MET A 157 13.49 14.92 -14.91
N ALA A 158 13.67 13.79 -15.61
CA ALA A 158 14.00 13.78 -17.02
C ALA A 158 12.86 14.35 -17.89
N GLU A 159 11.61 14.00 -17.58
CA GLU A 159 10.41 14.58 -18.22
C GLU A 159 10.40 16.11 -18.06
N GLU A 160 10.59 16.63 -16.84
CA GLU A 160 10.59 18.07 -16.59
C GLU A 160 11.75 18.77 -17.32
N SER A 161 12.94 18.16 -17.37
CA SER A 161 14.07 18.69 -18.15
C SER A 161 13.73 18.81 -19.63
N ALA A 162 13.13 17.77 -20.21
CA ALA A 162 12.67 17.76 -21.61
C ALA A 162 11.59 18.82 -21.86
N ILE A 163 10.60 18.94 -20.96
CA ILE A 163 9.55 19.98 -21.02
C ILE A 163 10.19 21.37 -21.03
N ARG A 164 11.09 21.67 -20.10
CA ARG A 164 11.76 22.99 -20.05
C ARG A 164 12.61 23.26 -21.29
N MET A 165 13.22 22.24 -21.88
CA MET A 165 13.95 22.39 -23.15
C MET A 165 13.01 22.73 -24.30
N MET A 166 11.88 22.02 -24.42
CA MET A 166 10.86 22.30 -25.44
C MET A 166 10.24 23.69 -25.27
N GLU A 167 9.95 24.09 -24.03
CA GLU A 167 9.44 25.44 -23.72
C GLU A 167 10.44 26.52 -24.12
N ARG A 168 11.74 26.33 -23.84
CA ARG A 168 12.82 27.23 -24.29
C ARG A 168 12.95 27.28 -25.82
N ALA A 169 12.61 26.21 -26.51
CA ALA A 169 12.53 26.17 -27.97
C ALA A 169 11.23 26.81 -28.53
N GLY A 170 10.36 27.33 -27.67
CA GLY A 170 9.09 27.97 -28.05
C GLY A 170 7.94 26.98 -28.27
N LEU A 171 8.08 25.73 -27.84
CA LEU A 171 7.04 24.71 -27.91
C LEU A 171 6.31 24.63 -26.56
N PRO A 172 5.05 25.08 -26.45
CA PRO A 172 4.30 24.97 -25.21
C PRO A 172 3.93 23.52 -24.96
N VAL A 173 4.27 23.00 -23.78
CA VAL A 173 3.97 21.61 -23.39
C VAL A 173 3.24 21.61 -22.05
N MET A 174 2.12 20.91 -22.02
CA MET A 174 1.35 20.73 -20.78
C MET A 174 2.03 19.70 -19.88
N ARG A 175 2.25 20.06 -18.62
CA ARG A 175 2.69 19.15 -17.56
C ARG A 175 1.54 18.23 -17.14
N ARG A 176 1.87 17.04 -16.63
CA ARG A 176 0.86 16.11 -16.10
C ARG A 176 0.32 16.61 -14.75
N PRO A 177 -0.97 16.39 -14.44
CA PRO A 177 -1.58 16.86 -13.19
C PRO A 177 -1.07 16.11 -11.95
N ASP A 178 -0.50 14.93 -12.13
CA ASP A 178 -0.02 14.04 -11.09
C ASP A 178 1.53 13.95 -11.03
N ALA A 179 2.23 14.91 -11.65
CA ALA A 179 3.69 14.99 -11.60
C ALA A 179 4.18 15.30 -10.17
N ASP A 180 5.26 14.63 -9.75
CA ASP A 180 5.84 14.83 -8.42
C ASP A 180 6.36 16.27 -8.25
N ALA A 181 5.95 16.90 -7.14
CA ALA A 181 6.33 18.27 -6.84
C ALA A 181 7.85 18.48 -6.77
N ARG A 182 8.63 17.46 -6.39
CA ARG A 182 10.10 17.53 -6.36
C ARG A 182 10.70 17.68 -7.74
N ALA A 183 10.13 17.02 -8.75
CA ALA A 183 10.56 17.17 -10.14
C ALA A 183 10.15 18.55 -10.68
N LEU A 184 8.89 18.95 -10.48
CA LEU A 184 8.36 20.23 -10.96
C LEU A 184 9.11 21.44 -10.38
N LEU A 185 9.45 21.39 -9.09
CA LEU A 185 10.11 22.47 -8.35
C LEU A 185 11.64 22.37 -8.38
N ALA A 186 12.21 21.39 -9.09
CA ALA A 186 13.67 21.26 -9.20
C ALA A 186 14.28 22.50 -9.88
N ALA A 187 15.41 22.96 -9.35
CA ALA A 187 16.22 23.97 -10.03
C ALA A 187 16.82 23.38 -11.32
N ASP A 188 17.08 24.21 -12.34
CA ASP A 188 17.66 23.75 -13.61
C ASP A 188 18.99 23.00 -13.42
N ALA A 189 19.80 23.43 -12.45
CA ALA A 189 21.07 22.78 -12.12
C ALA A 189 20.93 21.38 -11.49
N SER A 190 19.74 21.05 -11.00
CA SER A 190 19.42 19.75 -10.38
C SER A 190 18.73 18.79 -11.35
N LEU A 191 18.28 19.28 -12.51
CA LEU A 191 17.69 18.45 -13.55
C LEU A 191 18.79 17.71 -14.33
N PRO A 192 18.53 16.48 -14.81
CA PRO A 192 19.46 15.80 -15.70
C PRO A 192 19.63 16.59 -16.99
N ALA A 193 20.83 16.50 -17.58
CA ALA A 193 21.07 17.04 -18.92
C ALA A 193 20.14 16.33 -19.92
N ALA A 194 19.38 17.13 -20.67
CA ALA A 194 18.52 16.66 -21.75
C ALA A 194 19.33 16.27 -22.99
#